data_AF-A0A940P857-F1
#
_entry.id   AF-A0A940P857-F1
#
_cell.length_a   1.000
_cell.length_b   1.000
_cell.length_c   1.000
_cell.angle_alpha   90.00
_cell.angle_beta   90.00
_cell.angle_gamma   90.00
#
_symmetry.space_group_name_H-M   'P 1'
#
loop_
_entity.id
_entity.type
_entity.pdbx_description
1 polymer ?
#
loop_
_entity_poly.entity_id
_entity_poly.type
_entity_poly.pdbx_seq_one_letter_code
_entity_poly.pdbx_strand_id
1 'polypeptide(L)' 'MPQEFIYQLKQANPIEQVMGSYVQLIRAGSLLKCQCPFHSEKTPSCVVYAD' A
#
# COMPACT_ATOMS: atom_id res chain seq x y z
N MET A 1 -17.61 -4.66 14.81
CA MET A 1 -16.49 -5.54 15.20
C MET A 1 -15.78 -4.93 16.39
N PRO A 2 -15.23 -5.74 17.32
CA PRO A 2 -14.41 -5.23 18.42
C PRO A 2 -13.22 -4.42 17.88
N GLN A 3 -12.87 -3.31 18.52
CA GLN A 3 -11.74 -2.47 18.10
C GLN A 3 -10.43 -3.27 18.10
N GLU A 4 -10.25 -4.14 19.09
CA GLU A 4 -9.08 -5.02 19.19
C GLU A 4 -8.91 -5.92 17.96
N PHE A 5 -10.02 -6.49 17.46
CA PHE A 5 -9.97 -7.31 16.25
C PHE A 5 -9.52 -6.49 15.04
N ILE A 6 -10.03 -5.27 14.86
CA ILE A 6 -9.63 -4.39 13.75
C ILE A 6 -8.15 -4.01 13.86
N TYR A 7 -7.66 -3.77 15.07
CA TYR A 7 -6.25 -3.48 15.30
C TYR A 7 -5.37 -4.67 14.91
N GLN A 8 -5.66 -5.86 15.43
CA GLN A 8 -4.91 -7.08 15.10
C GLN A 8 -4.96 -7.40 13.60
N LEU A 9 -6.12 -7.21 12.96
CA LEU A 9 -6.26 -7.39 11.52
C LEU A 9 -5.32 -6.47 10.74
N LYS A 10 -5.24 -5.18 11.10
CA LYS A 10 -4.32 -4.23 10.46
C LYS A 10 -2.86 -4.61 10.70
N GLN A 11 -2.50 -5.00 11.93
CA GLN A 11 -1.13 -5.42 12.26
C GLN A 11 -0.69 -6.68 11.51
N ALA A 12 -1.61 -7.62 11.27
CA ALA A 12 -1.33 -8.84 10.52
C ALA A 12 -1.23 -8.64 9.00
N ASN A 13 -1.59 -7.46 8.48
CA ASN A 13 -1.63 -7.16 7.04
C ASN A 13 -0.91 -5.84 6.74
N PRO A 14 0.43 -5.82 6.75
CA PRO A 14 1.22 -4.64 6.37
C PRO A 14 0.82 -4.14 4.97
N ILE A 15 0.65 -2.83 4.82
CA ILE A 15 0.03 -2.24 3.63
C ILE A 15 0.85 -2.49 2.36
N GLU A 16 2.17 -2.50 2.46
CA GLU A 16 3.09 -2.79 1.36
C GLU A 16 3.01 -4.24 0.89
N GLN A 17 2.71 -5.18 1.79
CA GLN A 17 2.51 -6.59 1.42
C GLN A 17 1.18 -6.76 0.70
N VAL A 18 0.11 -6.17 1.25
CA VAL A 18 -1.22 -6.23 0.63
C VAL A 18 -1.19 -5.58 -0.75
N MET A 19 -0.71 -4.34 -0.86
CA MET A 19 -0.63 -3.61 -2.13
C MET A 19 0.31 -4.29 -3.13
N GLY A 20 1.44 -4.83 -2.68
CA GLY A 20 2.41 -5.53 -3.53
C GLY A 20 1.85 -6.76 -4.25
N SER A 21 0.74 -7.32 -3.75
CA SER A 21 0.02 -8.40 -4.45
C SER A 21 -0.83 -7.94 -5.64
N TYR A 22 -1.13 -6.64 -5.72
CA TYR A 22 -1.98 -6.05 -6.78
C TYR A 22 -1.20 -5.18 -7.77
N VAL A 23 -0.16 -4.51 -7.30
CA VAL A 23 0.60 -3.53 -8.09
C VAL A 23 2.09 -3.68 -7.84
N GLN A 24 2.90 -3.32 -8.83
CA GLN A 24 4.34 -3.22 -8.65
C GLN A 24 4.68 -1.99 -7.80
N LEU A 25 5.25 -2.23 -6.62
CA LEU A 25 5.77 -1.17 -5.75
C LEU A 25 7.21 -0.83 -6.13
N ILE A 26 7.49 0.46 -6.19
CA ILE A 26 8.79 1.07 -6.54
C ILE A 26 9.27 1.86 -5.32
N ARG A 27 10.54 1.70 -4.94
CA ARG A 27 11.15 2.49 -3.86
C ARG A 27 11.38 3.93 -4.31
N ALA A 28 10.98 4.89 -3.48
CA ALA A 28 11.15 6.32 -3.69
C ALA A 28 11.61 7.00 -2.38
N GLY A 29 12.90 6.92 -2.08
CA GLY A 29 13.44 7.30 -0.78
C GLY A 29 12.97 6.34 0.31
N SER A 30 12.43 6.88 1.41
CA SER A 30 11.78 6.10 2.47
C SER A 30 10.37 5.60 2.09
N LEU A 31 9.80 6.10 1.00
CA LEU A 31 8.44 5.77 0.57
C LEU A 31 8.42 4.67 -0.49
N LEU A 32 7.22 4.14 -0.71
CA LEU A 32 6.88 3.27 -1.82
C LEU A 32 5.91 4.01 -2.76
N LYS A 33 6.01 3.75 -4.06
CA LYS A 33 5.09 4.30 -5.07
C LYS A 33 4.69 3.24 -6.09
N CYS A 34 3.57 3.46 -6.77
CA CYS A 34 3.15 2.64 -7.92
C CYS A 34 2.39 3.50 -8.94
N GLN A 35 2.21 2.96 -10.14
CA GLN A 35 1.17 3.48 -11.04
C GLN A 35 -0.19 3.27 -10.40
N CYS A 36 -1.01 4.32 -10.37
CA CYS A 36 -2.30 4.26 -9.71
C CYS A 36 -3.23 3.29 -10.48
N PRO A 37 -3.81 2.28 -9.80
CA PRO A 37 -4.75 1.36 -10.46
C PRO A 37 -6.12 1.99 -10.74
N PHE A 38 -6.35 3.23 -10.27
CA PHE A 38 -7.65 3.92 -10.39
C PHE A 38 -7.72 4.95 -11.52
N HIS A 39 -6.60 5.25 -12.20
CA HIS A 39 -6.59 6.11 -13.38
C HIS A 39 -5.48 5.72 -14.37
N SER A 40 -5.67 5.96 -15.66
CA SER A 40 -4.79 5.47 -16.73
C SER A 40 -3.55 6.33 -17.01
N GLU A 41 -3.01 6.99 -15.99
CA GLU A 41 -1.77 7.76 -16.16
C GLU A 41 -0.55 6.84 -16.21
N LYS A 42 0.45 7.19 -17.01
CA LYS A 42 1.68 6.38 -17.16
C LYS A 42 2.75 6.70 -16.12
N THR A 43 2.61 7.77 -15.34
CA THR A 43 3.55 8.12 -14.28
C THR A 43 3.11 7.52 -12.94
N PRO A 44 4.05 7.11 -12.05
CA PRO A 44 3.71 6.69 -10.70
C PRO A 44 3.12 7.85 -9.88
N SER A 45 1.82 7.80 -9.63
CA SER A 45 1.06 8.85 -8.92
C SER A 45 0.48 8.37 -7.58
N CYS A 46 0.55 7.08 -7.27
CA CYS A 46 0.07 6.51 -6.02
C CYS A 46 1.25 6.28 -5.05
N VAL A 47 1.11 6.75 -3.81
CA VAL A 47 2.14 6.65 -2.76
C VAL A 47 1.65 5.72 -1.66
N VAL A 48 2.52 4.82 -1.21
CA VAL A 48 2.29 3.92 -0.08
C VAL A 48 3.27 4.29 1.02
N TYR A 49 2.73 4.57 2.20
CA TYR A 49 3.47 4.80 3.44
C TYR A 49 3.52 3.48 4.18
N ALA A 50 4.68 2.83 4.15
CA ALA A 50 4.95 1.69 5.03
C ALA A 50 5.39 2.28 6.37
N ASP A 51 4.58 2.05 7.41
CA ASP A 51 4.90 2.39 8.80
C ASP A 51 5.77 1.27 9.42
#